data_AF-A0A9D2HF49-F1
#
_entry.id   AF-A0A9D2HF49-F1
#
_cell.length_a   1.000
_cell.length_b   1.000
_cell.length_c   1.000
_cell.angle_alpha   90.00
_cell.angle_beta   90.00
_cell.angle_gamma   90.00
#
_symmetry.space_group_name_H-M   'P 1'
#
loop_
_entity.id
_entity.type
_entity.pdbx_description
1 polymer ?
#
loop_
_entity_poly.entity_id
_entity_poly.type
_entity_poly.pdbx_seq_one_letter_code
_entity_poly.pdbx_strand_id
1 'polypeptide(L)'
;MPPVIDQEKCIACGTCAQICPDEVFRLERKKGEIPTIMYPDECWHCNACVLDCPKQAIELRFPLHYMVLKTDASTLNQKTGA
;
A
#
# COMPACT_ATOMS: atom_id res chain seq x y z
N MET A 1 7.98 1.19 -4.35
CA MET A 1 7.65 0.67 -2.99
C MET A 1 6.28 0.02 -3.00
N PRO A 2 6.21 -1.31 -3.03
CA PRO A 2 4.96 -1.97 -3.37
C PRO A 2 3.99 -2.12 -2.20
N PRO A 3 2.69 -2.21 -2.51
CA PRO A 3 1.76 -2.96 -1.67
C PRO A 3 2.28 -4.38 -1.41
N VAL A 4 1.91 -4.99 -0.30
CA VAL A 4 2.24 -6.39 0.02
C VAL A 4 0.94 -7.12 0.22
N ILE A 5 0.79 -8.27 -0.45
CA ILE A 5 -0.41 -9.10 -0.34
C ILE A 5 -0.12 -10.25 0.62
N ASP A 6 -0.94 -10.35 1.66
CA ASP A 6 -1.03 -11.50 2.54
C ASP A 6 -1.75 -12.64 1.80
N GLN A 7 -1.00 -13.66 1.41
CA GLN A 7 -1.50 -14.78 0.61
C GLN A 7 -2.49 -15.66 1.37
N GLU A 8 -2.44 -15.69 2.70
CA GLU A 8 -3.35 -16.51 3.52
C GLU A 8 -4.73 -15.86 3.63
N LYS A 9 -4.79 -14.52 3.57
CA LYS A 9 -6.05 -13.76 3.63
C LYS A 9 -6.65 -13.47 2.25
N CYS A 10 -5.83 -13.43 1.21
CA CYS A 10 -6.27 -13.07 -0.13
C CYS A 10 -7.21 -14.13 -0.71
N ILE A 11 -8.42 -13.72 -1.06
CA ILE A 11 -9.43 -14.58 -1.72
C ILE A 11 -9.43 -14.43 -3.25
N ALA A 12 -8.38 -13.85 -3.83
CA ALA A 12 -8.26 -13.62 -5.28
C ALA A 12 -9.48 -12.92 -5.92
N CYS A 13 -10.08 -11.96 -5.20
CA CYS A 13 -11.26 -11.23 -5.66
C CYS A 13 -10.98 -10.19 -6.77
N GLY A 14 -9.72 -9.75 -6.90
CA GLY A 14 -9.30 -8.80 -7.94
C GLY A 14 -9.62 -7.33 -7.66
N THR A 15 -10.26 -6.99 -6.54
CA THR A 15 -10.63 -5.60 -6.19
C THR A 15 -9.44 -4.64 -6.24
N CYS A 16 -8.26 -5.07 -5.78
CA CYS A 16 -7.05 -4.25 -5.81
C CYS A 16 -6.62 -3.86 -7.22
N ALA A 17 -6.79 -4.74 -8.21
CA ALA A 17 -6.49 -4.45 -9.61
C ALA A 17 -7.53 -3.53 -10.25
N GLN A 18 -8.79 -3.60 -9.80
CA GLN A 18 -9.87 -2.76 -10.32
C GLN A 18 -9.79 -1.31 -9.80
N ILE A 19 -9.39 -1.11 -8.55
CA ILE A 19 -9.38 0.21 -7.90
C ILE A 19 -8.05 0.96 -8.09
N CYS A 20 -6.98 0.27 -8.50
CA CYS A 20 -5.67 0.89 -8.66
C CYS A 20 -5.65 1.78 -9.91
N PRO A 21 -5.53 3.12 -9.78
CA PRO A 21 -5.52 4.02 -10.93
C PRO A 21 -4.24 3.89 -11.77
N ASP A 22 -3.15 3.46 -11.14
CA ASP A 22 -1.83 3.28 -11.77
C ASP A 22 -1.63 1.85 -12.31
N GLU A 23 -2.66 1.00 -12.30
CA GLU A 23 -2.63 -0.37 -12.84
C GLU A 23 -1.45 -1.25 -12.34
N VAL A 24 -0.99 -1.01 -11.11
CA VAL A 24 0.17 -1.69 -10.49
C VAL A 24 -0.02 -3.21 -10.36
N PHE A 25 -1.26 -3.68 -10.28
CA PHE A 25 -1.61 -5.09 -10.12
C PHE A 25 -1.98 -5.72 -11.46
N ARG A 26 -1.41 -6.90 -11.74
CA ARG A 26 -1.88 -7.80 -12.79
C ARG A 26 -2.76 -8.89 -12.18
N LEU A 27 -3.98 -8.99 -12.70
CA LEU A 27 -4.87 -10.12 -12.47
C LEU A 27 -4.77 -11.06 -13.69
N GLU A 28 -4.28 -12.29 -13.49
CA GLU A 28 -4.38 -13.31 -14.53
C GLU A 28 -5.86 -13.69 -14.75
N ARG A 29 -6.22 -14.05 -15.98
CA ARG A 29 -7.63 -14.31 -16.36
C ARG A 29 -8.25 -15.52 -15.66
N LYS A 30 -7.48 -16.28 -14.86
CA LYS A 30 -7.96 -17.44 -14.11
C LYS A 30 -8.53 -17.02 -12.77
N LYS A 31 -9.77 -17.44 -12.54
CA LYS A 31 -10.48 -17.21 -11.28
C LYS A 31 -9.76 -17.97 -10.15
N GLY A 32 -9.32 -17.25 -9.12
CA GLY A 32 -8.67 -17.85 -7.93
C GLY A 32 -7.16 -17.64 -7.83
N GLU A 33 -6.52 -17.00 -8.80
CA GLU A 33 -5.09 -16.66 -8.70
C GLU A 33 -4.89 -15.31 -7.99
N ILE A 34 -3.92 -15.29 -7.07
CA ILE A 34 -3.56 -14.09 -6.31
C ILE A 34 -3.00 -13.04 -7.30
N PRO A 35 -3.45 -11.77 -7.23
CA PRO A 35 -2.93 -10.71 -8.10
C PRO A 35 -1.42 -10.53 -7.92
N THR A 36 -0.70 -10.38 -9.03
CA THR A 36 0.75 -10.13 -9.03
C THR A 36 1.00 -8.63 -9.09
N ILE A 37 1.98 -8.14 -8.35
CA ILE A 37 2.39 -6.73 -8.38
C ILE A 37 3.44 -6.58 -9.46
N MET A 38 3.08 -5.92 -10.55
CA MET A 38 3.94 -5.79 -11.73
C MET A 38 4.80 -4.54 -11.73
N TYR A 39 4.21 -3.41 -11.34
CA TYR A 39 4.85 -2.10 -11.40
C TYR A 39 4.94 -1.51 -9.98
N PRO A 40 5.71 -2.14 -9.09
CA PRO A 40 5.77 -1.78 -7.67
C PRO A 40 6.23 -0.35 -7.39
N ASP A 41 6.92 0.27 -8.35
CA ASP A 41 7.49 1.61 -8.25
C ASP A 41 6.59 2.70 -8.81
N GLU A 42 5.53 2.33 -9.52
CA GLU A 42 4.51 3.26 -10.03
C GLU A 42 3.42 3.54 -8.98
N CYS A 43 3.39 2.79 -7.88
CA CYS A 43 2.43 3.00 -6.79
C CYS A 43 2.58 4.39 -6.16
N TRP A 44 1.56 5.25 -6.27
CA TRP A 44 1.51 6.54 -5.56
C TRP A 44 1.17 6.41 -4.06
N HIS A 45 1.02 5.20 -3.51
CA HIS A 45 0.72 5.04 -2.08
C HIS A 45 -0.61 5.69 -1.63
N CYS A 46 -1.60 5.75 -2.53
CA CYS A 46 -2.93 6.31 -2.25
C CYS A 46 -3.77 5.49 -1.26
N ASN A 47 -3.32 4.28 -0.92
CA ASN A 47 -3.96 3.35 0.01
C ASN A 47 -5.33 2.77 -0.42
N ALA A 48 -5.80 3.06 -1.65
CA ALA A 48 -7.09 2.59 -2.15
C ALA A 48 -7.23 1.05 -2.09
N CYS A 49 -6.19 0.32 -2.51
CA CYS A 49 -6.20 -1.15 -2.48
C CYS A 49 -6.26 -1.73 -1.06
N VAL A 50 -5.75 -1.03 -0.04
CA VAL A 50 -5.80 -1.46 1.36
C VAL A 50 -7.20 -1.24 1.94
N LEU A 51 -7.79 -0.06 1.67
CA LEU A 51 -9.11 0.31 2.16
C LEU A 51 -10.22 -0.56 1.58
N ASP A 52 -10.16 -0.85 0.27
CA ASP A 52 -11.23 -1.55 -0.43
C ASP A 52 -11.04 -3.08 -0.43
N CYS A 53 -9.92 -3.60 0.09
CA CYS A 53 -9.73 -5.04 0.20
C CYS A 53 -10.73 -5.63 1.22
N PRO A 54 -11.70 -6.47 0.82
CA PRO A 54 -12.73 -6.98 1.72
C PRO A 54 -12.18 -7.90 2.82
N LYS A 55 -10.96 -8.42 2.62
CA LYS A 55 -10.27 -9.30 3.57
C LYS A 55 -9.12 -8.60 4.28
N GLN A 56 -8.90 -7.31 4.02
CA GLN A 56 -7.77 -6.53 4.54
C GLN A 56 -6.44 -7.28 4.34
N ALA A 57 -6.29 -7.90 3.17
CA ALA A 57 -5.15 -8.75 2.83
C ALA A 57 -3.99 -7.94 2.23
N ILE A 58 -4.05 -6.61 2.24
CA ILE A 58 -3.07 -5.74 1.59
C ILE A 58 -2.54 -4.74 2.60
N GLU A 59 -1.23 -4.53 2.61
CA GLU A 59 -0.54 -3.51 3.40
C GLU A 59 0.36 -2.68 2.48
N LEU A 60 0.48 -1.37 2.72
CA LEU A 60 1.48 -0.54 2.05
C LEU A 60 2.76 -0.47 2.88
N ARG A 61 3.88 -0.92 2.30
CA ARG A 61 5.20 -0.73 2.91
C ARG A 61 5.81 0.59 2.46
N PHE A 62 5.70 1.60 3.32
CA PHE A 62 6.44 2.85 3.17
C PHE A 62 7.91 2.62 3.54
N PRO A 63 8.85 3.12 2.73
CA PRO A 63 10.26 3.03 3.08
C PRO A 63 10.54 3.99 4.24
N LEU A 64 11.61 3.69 4.99
CA LEU A 64 11.99 4.48 6.17
C LEU A 64 12.16 5.98 5.88
N HIS A 65 12.68 6.34 4.70
CA HIS A 65 12.93 7.72 4.33
C HIS A 65 11.67 8.52 3.92
N TYR A 66 10.54 7.86 3.68
CA TYR A 66 9.23 8.51 3.48
C TYR A 66 8.41 8.57 4.78
N MET A 67 8.83 7.87 5.83
CA MET A 67 8.20 7.98 7.14
C MET A 67 8.55 9.34 7.74
N VAL A 68 7.65 10.30 7.57
CA VAL A 68 7.70 11.54 8.35
C VAL A 68 7.43 11.14 9.80
N LEU A 69 8.46 11.14 10.64
CA LEU A 69 8.29 10.97 12.07
C LEU A 69 7.30 12.03 12.54
N LYS A 70 6.18 11.58 13.11
CA LYS A 70 5.22 12.49 13.73
C LYS A 70 5.96 13.27 14.80
N THR A 71 6.15 14.55 14.56
CA THR A 71 6.57 15.51 15.56
C THR A 71 5.37 16.41 15.81
N ASP A 72 5.04 16.58 17.08
CA ASP A 72 3.98 17.52 17.44
C ASP A 72 4.46 18.91 17.02
N ALA A 73 3.62 19.66 16.30
CA ALA A 73 3.98 20.98 15.78
C ALA A 73 4.44 21.94 16.90
N SER A 74 3.93 21.75 18.13
CA SER A 74 4.35 22.47 19.33
C SER A 74 5.80 22.20 19.76
N THR A 75 6.41 21.11 19.28
CA THR A 75 7.78 20.68 19.57
C THR A 75 8.75 20.98 18.43
N LEU A 76 8.25 21.37 17.25
CA LEU A 76 9.05 21.66 16.07
C LEU A 76 9.77 23.02 16.24
N ASN A 77 11.10 23.03 16.20
CA ASN A 77 11.97 24.21 16.39
C ASN A 77 12.05 24.79 17.81
N GLN A 78 11.78 23.99 18.85
CA GLN A 78 12.21 24.39 20.19
C GLN A 78 13.75 24.47 20.18
N LYS A 79 14.28 25.70 20.15
CA LYS A 79 15.70 25.94 20.39
C LYS A 79 16.00 25.33 21.75
N THR A 80 16.72 24.22 21.78
CA THR A 80 17.34 23.69 22.99
C THR A 80 18.28 24.78 23.50
N GLY A 81 17.74 25.63 24.37
CA GLY A 81 18.48 26.64 25.10
C GLY A 81 18.93 26.05 26.42
N ALA A 82 20.15 25.50 26.41
CA ALA A 82 21.06 25.42 27.55
C ALA A 82 22.46 25.12 27.00
#